data_AF-A0A4T0V765-F1
#
_entry.id   AF-A0A4T0V765-F1
#
_cell.length_a   1.000
_cell.length_b   1.000
_cell.length_c   1.000
_cell.angle_alpha   90.00
_cell.angle_beta   90.00
_cell.angle_gamma   90.00
#
_symmetry.space_group_name_H-M   'P 1'
#
loop_
_entity.id
_entity.type
_entity.pdbx_description
1 polymer ?
#
loop_
_entity_poly.entity_id
_entity_poly.type
_entity_poly.pdbx_seq_one_letter_code
_entity_poly.pdbx_strand_id
1 'polypeptide(L)'
;MNYLAHLALSPDDTAVRLGNLMGDFCRKAELSALPPAFMAGYLLHQQIDRYTDAHPLHRQSRARISAARARYSGVLVDLFYDHFLARHWDRWYTPGLECFAQAVYRALDACQGQLPARLAAAAPLMRANDWLVAYRDVDGIARVIDAFARHRARAGNPLLGGAEELLANYAALEADFFAFYPQLAAEAAAFSARPAAAATARAPRPT
;
A
#
# COMPACT_ATOMS: atom_id res chain seq x y z
N MET A 1 -2.00 3.05 -3.76
CA MET A 1 -1.11 1.86 -3.73
C MET A 1 -1.53 0.98 -2.56
N ASN A 2 -0.92 -0.19 -2.34
CA ASN A 2 -1.21 -1.02 -1.16
C ASN A 2 0.05 -1.18 -0.29
N TYR A 3 0.05 -2.13 0.65
CA TYR A 3 1.03 -2.24 1.73
C TYR A 3 2.49 -2.26 1.28
N LEU A 4 2.84 -3.04 0.25
CA LEU A 4 4.23 -3.23 -0.15
C LEU A 4 4.84 -1.93 -0.68
N ALA A 5 4.13 -1.22 -1.54
CA ALA A 5 4.63 0.04 -2.08
C ALA A 5 4.71 1.14 -1.02
N HIS A 6 3.74 1.23 -0.10
CA HIS A 6 3.84 2.16 1.03
C HIS A 6 5.10 1.91 1.87
N LEU A 7 5.39 0.63 2.16
CA LEU A 7 6.60 0.25 2.89
C LEU A 7 7.88 0.54 2.08
N ALA A 8 7.92 0.17 0.80
CA ALA A 8 9.11 0.26 -0.05
C ALA A 8 9.48 1.70 -0.45
N LEU A 9 8.49 2.60 -0.54
CA LEU A 9 8.69 4.02 -0.85
C LEU A 9 9.07 4.86 0.36
N SER A 10 9.06 4.27 1.55
CA SER A 10 9.46 4.97 2.78
C SER A 10 10.98 5.17 2.84
N PRO A 11 11.47 6.26 3.45
CA PRO A 11 12.88 6.44 3.72
C PRO A 11 13.43 5.31 4.62
N ASP A 12 14.75 5.26 4.78
CA ASP A 12 15.40 4.29 5.66
C ASP A 12 15.28 4.70 7.15
N ASP A 13 14.03 4.80 7.60
CA ASP A 13 13.65 5.04 8.99
C ASP A 13 12.49 4.11 9.33
N THR A 14 12.69 3.30 10.37
CA THR A 14 11.71 2.27 10.78
C THR A 14 10.39 2.89 11.23
N ALA A 15 10.42 3.97 12.00
CA ALA A 15 9.21 4.59 12.52
C ALA A 15 8.41 5.28 11.40
N VAL A 16 9.10 5.92 10.45
CA VAL A 16 8.44 6.49 9.25
C VAL A 16 7.84 5.38 8.40
N ARG A 17 8.56 4.29 8.16
CA ARG A 17 8.07 3.15 7.37
C ARG A 17 6.83 2.51 7.98
N LEU A 18 6.85 2.27 9.29
CA LEU A 18 5.69 1.73 10.01
C LEU A 18 4.54 2.76 10.06
N GLY A 19 4.85 4.04 10.23
CA GLY A 19 3.85 5.13 10.14
C GLY A 19 3.15 5.19 8.79
N ASN A 20 3.87 4.89 7.70
CA ASN A 20 3.30 4.82 6.35
C ASN A 20 2.34 3.62 6.20
N LEU A 21 2.74 2.44 6.69
CA LEU A 21 1.85 1.29 6.75
C LEU A 21 0.60 1.56 7.61
N MET A 22 0.75 2.29 8.72
CA MET A 22 -0.33 2.60 9.65
C MET A 22 -1.47 3.40 9.03
N GLY A 23 -1.27 4.08 7.90
CA GLY A 23 -2.32 4.81 7.19
C GLY A 23 -3.58 3.97 6.91
N ASP A 24 -3.41 2.69 6.59
CA ASP A 24 -4.51 1.75 6.33
C ASP A 24 -5.20 1.21 7.60
N PHE A 25 -4.57 1.39 8.76
CA PHE A 25 -4.98 0.76 10.03
C PHE A 25 -5.45 1.76 11.08
N CYS A 26 -4.98 3.02 11.03
CA CYS A 26 -5.29 4.06 11.98
C CYS A 26 -6.73 4.59 11.85
N ARG A 27 -7.40 4.77 12.99
CA ARG A 27 -8.54 5.68 13.09
C ARG A 27 -8.05 7.10 13.33
N LYS A 28 -8.82 8.11 12.90
CA LYS A 28 -8.47 9.53 13.12
C LYS A 28 -8.16 9.87 14.59
N ALA A 29 -8.85 9.22 15.54
CA ALA A 29 -8.64 9.44 16.97
C ALA A 29 -7.29 8.93 17.49
N GLU A 30 -6.65 7.99 16.79
CA GLU A 30 -5.34 7.43 17.19
C GLU A 30 -4.17 8.30 16.69
N LEU A 31 -4.43 9.27 15.81
CA LEU A 31 -3.39 10.08 15.16
C LEU A 31 -2.74 11.10 16.11
N SER A 32 -3.48 11.64 17.07
CA SER A 32 -2.98 12.69 17.97
C SER A 32 -1.92 12.21 18.95
N ALA A 33 -1.85 10.89 19.18
CA ALA A 33 -0.89 10.26 20.08
C ALA A 33 0.36 9.73 19.34
N LEU A 34 0.44 9.86 18.02
CA LEU A 34 1.56 9.32 17.25
C LEU A 34 2.83 10.15 17.46
N PRO A 35 3.99 9.50 17.71
CA PRO A 35 5.27 10.18 17.70
C PRO A 35 5.53 10.85 16.33
N PRO A 36 6.35 11.93 16.29
CA PRO A 36 6.56 12.71 15.06
C PRO A 36 7.00 11.88 13.84
N ALA A 37 7.84 10.86 14.02
CA ALA A 37 8.29 10.00 12.92
C ALA A 37 7.15 9.13 12.34
N PHE A 38 6.30 8.57 13.19
CA PHE A 38 5.10 7.83 12.73
C PHE A 38 4.12 8.76 12.01
N MET A 39 3.94 9.98 12.52
CA MET A 39 3.11 10.99 11.84
C MET A 39 3.68 11.36 10.47
N ALA A 40 5.01 11.50 10.34
CA ALA A 40 5.65 11.74 9.04
C ALA A 40 5.36 10.60 8.04
N GLY A 41 5.43 9.35 8.51
CA GLY A 41 5.02 8.18 7.73
C GLY A 41 3.56 8.23 7.31
N TYR A 42 2.66 8.55 8.22
CA TYR A 42 1.22 8.68 7.93
C TYR A 42 0.92 9.78 6.92
N LEU A 43 1.65 10.90 6.96
CA LEU A 43 1.55 11.96 5.96
C LEU A 43 2.08 11.52 4.59
N LEU A 44 3.16 10.74 4.57
CA LEU A 44 3.69 10.13 3.34
C LEU A 44 2.69 9.14 2.72
N HIS A 45 2.00 8.33 3.52
CA HIS A 45 0.92 7.46 3.06
C HIS A 45 -0.16 8.26 2.32
N GLN A 46 -0.68 9.32 2.94
CA GLN A 46 -1.70 10.18 2.31
C GLN A 46 -1.19 10.84 1.03
N GLN A 47 0.09 11.20 0.98
CA GLN A 47 0.68 11.78 -0.22
C GLN A 47 0.75 10.75 -1.36
N ILE A 48 1.18 9.52 -1.08
CA ILE A 48 1.23 8.42 -2.05
C ILE A 48 -0.16 8.15 -2.61
N ASP A 49 -1.17 8.04 -1.76
CA ASP A 49 -2.55 7.77 -2.19
C ASP A 49 -3.12 8.92 -3.01
N ARG A 50 -2.98 10.15 -2.51
CA ARG A 50 -3.45 11.34 -3.22
C ARG A 50 -2.81 11.45 -4.61
N TYR A 51 -1.52 11.17 -4.72
CA TYR A 51 -0.82 11.20 -6.01
C TYR A 51 -1.33 10.06 -6.92
N THR A 52 -1.44 8.86 -6.38
CA THR A 52 -1.89 7.66 -7.10
C THR A 52 -3.31 7.85 -7.65
N ASP A 53 -4.28 8.22 -6.82
CA ASP A 53 -5.69 8.40 -7.21
C ASP A 53 -5.90 9.52 -8.24
N ALA A 54 -5.02 10.52 -8.21
CA ALA A 54 -5.05 11.63 -9.16
C ALA A 54 -4.36 11.28 -10.50
N HIS A 55 -3.53 10.24 -10.54
CA HIS A 55 -2.64 9.99 -11.66
C HIS A 55 -3.38 9.45 -12.90
N PRO A 56 -3.13 10.00 -14.11
CA PRO A 56 -3.78 9.53 -15.34
C PRO A 56 -3.63 8.04 -15.61
N LEU A 57 -2.42 7.48 -15.42
CA LEU A 57 -2.17 6.04 -15.62
C LEU A 57 -2.92 5.14 -14.63
N HIS A 58 -3.10 5.58 -13.38
CA HIS A 58 -3.92 4.82 -12.41
C HIS A 58 -5.40 4.84 -12.81
N ARG A 59 -5.91 6.00 -13.22
CA ARG A 59 -7.28 6.11 -13.75
C ARG A 59 -7.49 5.27 -14.99
N GLN A 60 -6.51 5.22 -15.89
CA GLN A 60 -6.51 4.37 -17.06
C GLN A 60 -6.59 2.89 -16.66
N SER A 61 -5.75 2.42 -15.74
CA SER A 61 -5.81 1.06 -15.21
C SER A 61 -7.16 0.76 -14.56
N ARG A 62 -7.74 1.69 -13.80
CA ARG A 62 -9.08 1.53 -13.21
C ARG A 62 -10.18 1.37 -14.25
N ALA A 63 -10.06 2.03 -15.40
CA ALA A 63 -11.02 1.93 -16.49
C ALA A 63 -10.95 0.58 -17.24
N ARG A 64 -9.91 -0.23 -17.02
CA ARG A 64 -9.79 -1.60 -17.58
C ARG A 64 -10.59 -2.62 -16.79
N ILE A 65 -10.93 -2.29 -15.54
CA ILE A 65 -11.69 -3.17 -14.65
C ILE A 65 -13.13 -3.24 -15.12
N SER A 66 -13.69 -4.45 -15.18
CA SER A 66 -15.06 -4.69 -15.63
C SER A 66 -16.10 -3.86 -14.86
N ALA A 67 -17.22 -3.55 -15.53
CA ALA A 67 -18.33 -2.83 -14.91
C ALA A 67 -18.86 -3.52 -13.64
N ALA A 68 -18.79 -4.86 -13.60
CA ALA A 68 -19.19 -5.67 -12.44
C ALA A 68 -18.33 -5.34 -11.19
N ARG A 69 -17.05 -5.00 -11.39
CA ARG A 69 -16.09 -4.70 -10.30
C ARG A 69 -15.69 -3.23 -10.23
N ALA A 70 -16.32 -2.34 -11.00
CA ALA A 70 -15.96 -0.92 -11.13
C ALA A 70 -15.90 -0.18 -9.78
N ARG A 71 -16.80 -0.49 -8.85
CA ARG A 71 -16.81 0.07 -7.48
C ARG A 71 -15.50 -0.19 -6.72
N TYR A 72 -14.83 -1.29 -7.03
CA TYR A 72 -13.60 -1.74 -6.38
C TYR A 72 -12.37 -1.58 -7.27
N SER A 73 -12.51 -0.94 -8.43
CA SER A 73 -11.44 -0.75 -9.41
C SER A 73 -10.17 -0.15 -8.80
N GLY A 74 -10.30 0.88 -7.94
CA GLY A 74 -9.15 1.48 -7.25
C GLY A 74 -8.38 0.47 -6.39
N VAL A 75 -9.10 -0.20 -5.49
CA VAL A 75 -8.52 -1.22 -4.59
C VAL A 75 -7.87 -2.37 -5.36
N LEU A 76 -8.51 -2.83 -6.43
CA LEU A 76 -7.97 -3.89 -7.28
C LEU A 76 -6.68 -3.44 -7.96
N VAL A 77 -6.67 -2.25 -8.58
CA VAL A 77 -5.47 -1.71 -9.24
C VAL A 77 -4.35 -1.48 -8.23
N ASP A 78 -4.63 -1.01 -7.02
CA ASP A 78 -3.62 -0.85 -5.96
C ASP A 78 -2.98 -2.20 -5.57
N LEU A 79 -3.80 -3.24 -5.43
CA LEU A 79 -3.32 -4.61 -5.19
C LEU A 79 -2.48 -5.11 -6.38
N PHE A 80 -2.93 -4.89 -7.62
CA PHE A 80 -2.22 -5.33 -8.82
C PHE A 80 -0.87 -4.61 -8.97
N TYR A 81 -0.80 -3.34 -8.63
CA TYR A 81 0.45 -2.59 -8.65
C TYR A 81 1.45 -3.10 -7.61
N ASP A 82 0.98 -3.48 -6.42
CA ASP A 82 1.82 -4.17 -5.44
C ASP A 82 2.27 -5.56 -5.93
N HIS A 83 1.43 -6.27 -6.70
CA HIS A 83 1.84 -7.50 -7.37
C HIS A 83 2.97 -7.27 -8.37
N PHE A 84 2.85 -6.29 -9.27
CA PHE A 84 3.92 -5.99 -10.22
C PHE A 84 5.20 -5.52 -9.51
N LEU A 85 5.07 -4.74 -8.44
CA LEU A 85 6.20 -4.36 -7.60
C LEU A 85 6.90 -5.59 -6.99
N ALA A 86 6.14 -6.50 -6.40
CA ALA A 86 6.68 -7.73 -5.82
C ALA A 86 7.31 -8.66 -6.87
N ARG A 87 6.66 -8.77 -8.04
CA ARG A 87 7.07 -9.64 -9.14
C ARG A 87 8.40 -9.24 -9.75
N HIS A 88 8.65 -7.93 -9.81
CA HIS A 88 9.82 -7.32 -10.44
C HIS A 88 10.73 -6.61 -9.44
N TRP A 89 10.64 -6.96 -8.15
CA TRP A 89 11.29 -6.27 -7.04
C TRP A 89 12.76 -5.89 -7.29
N ASP A 90 13.54 -6.85 -7.80
CA ASP A 90 14.98 -6.71 -8.03
C ASP A 90 15.33 -5.65 -9.09
N ARG A 91 14.33 -5.14 -9.83
CA ARG A 91 14.50 -4.00 -10.74
C ARG A 91 14.64 -2.67 -10.00
N TRP A 92 14.06 -2.53 -8.82
CA TRP A 92 14.02 -1.26 -8.08
C TRP A 92 14.75 -1.31 -6.75
N TYR A 93 14.83 -2.48 -6.13
CA TYR A 93 15.29 -2.60 -4.76
C TYR A 93 16.32 -3.71 -4.57
N THR A 94 17.25 -3.46 -3.65
CA THR A 94 18.16 -4.44 -3.09
C THR A 94 18.22 -4.22 -1.57
N PRO A 95 18.26 -5.27 -0.73
CA PRO A 95 18.25 -6.70 -1.05
C PRO A 95 16.89 -7.20 -1.57
N GLY A 96 16.79 -8.48 -1.92
CA GLY A 96 15.56 -9.11 -2.42
C GLY A 96 14.36 -8.99 -1.47
N LEU A 97 13.15 -9.16 -2.01
CA LEU A 97 11.88 -8.89 -1.34
C LEU A 97 11.72 -9.67 -0.03
N GLU A 98 12.21 -10.91 0.05
CA GLU A 98 12.17 -11.73 1.27
C GLU A 98 12.96 -11.09 2.40
N CYS A 99 14.17 -10.59 2.10
CA CYS A 99 14.99 -9.88 3.09
C CYS A 99 14.30 -8.60 3.57
N PHE A 100 13.70 -7.85 2.64
CA PHE A 100 12.93 -6.66 2.95
C PHE A 100 11.71 -6.98 3.83
N ALA A 101 10.90 -7.97 3.44
CA ALA A 101 9.71 -8.38 4.18
C ALA A 101 10.06 -8.83 5.60
N GLN A 102 11.11 -9.64 5.76
CA GLN A 102 11.59 -10.07 7.08
C GLN A 102 12.07 -8.89 7.94
N ALA A 103 12.70 -7.88 7.35
CA ALA A 103 13.06 -6.67 8.08
C ALA A 103 11.81 -5.90 8.55
N VAL A 104 10.78 -5.79 7.71
CA VAL A 104 9.49 -5.17 8.07
C VAL A 104 8.80 -5.94 9.20
N TYR A 105 8.74 -7.28 9.13
CA TYR A 105 8.10 -8.07 10.18
C TYR A 105 8.83 -7.96 11.52
N ARG A 106 10.17 -7.95 11.52
CA ARG A 106 10.95 -7.69 12.74
C ARG A 106 10.67 -6.31 13.32
N ALA A 107 10.52 -5.29 12.47
CA ALA A 107 10.16 -3.95 12.91
C ALA A 107 8.76 -3.90 13.54
N LEU A 108 7.77 -4.59 12.94
CA LEU A 108 6.43 -4.72 13.51
C LEU A 108 6.47 -5.39 14.89
N ASP A 109 7.23 -6.47 15.03
CA ASP A 109 7.41 -7.19 16.30
C ASP A 109 8.07 -6.28 17.37
N ALA A 110 9.12 -5.54 17.00
CA ALA A 110 9.83 -4.64 17.89
C ALA A 110 9.00 -3.42 18.34
N CYS A 111 8.08 -2.96 17.50
CA CYS A 111 7.26 -1.77 17.76
C CYS A 111 5.84 -2.09 18.24
N GLN A 112 5.49 -3.35 18.56
CA GLN A 112 4.11 -3.76 18.86
C GLN A 112 3.36 -2.84 19.84
N GLY A 113 4.02 -2.38 20.92
CA GLY A 113 3.41 -1.50 21.92
C GLY A 113 3.08 -0.08 21.44
N GLN A 114 3.58 0.32 20.26
CA GLN A 114 3.36 1.63 19.65
C GLN A 114 2.40 1.54 18.44
N LEU A 115 2.03 0.34 18.01
CA LEU A 115 1.16 0.15 16.86
C LEU A 115 -0.30 0.42 17.22
N PRO A 116 -1.10 0.98 16.29
CA PRO A 116 -2.55 1.05 16.43
C PRO A 116 -3.13 -0.35 16.63
N ALA A 117 -4.22 -0.44 17.38
CA ALA A 117 -4.79 -1.74 17.79
C ALA A 117 -5.07 -2.67 16.59
N ARG A 118 -5.51 -2.10 15.46
CA ARG A 118 -5.80 -2.87 14.23
C ARG A 118 -4.53 -3.40 13.56
N LEU A 119 -3.45 -2.62 13.53
CA LEU A 119 -2.19 -3.08 12.96
C LEU A 119 -1.50 -4.08 13.89
N ALA A 120 -1.53 -3.85 15.21
CA ALA A 120 -1.04 -4.79 16.20
C ALA A 120 -1.72 -6.16 16.09
N ALA A 121 -3.04 -6.18 15.84
CA ALA A 121 -3.79 -7.42 15.60
C ALA A 121 -3.48 -8.08 14.25
N ALA A 122 -3.18 -7.28 13.21
CA ALA A 122 -2.89 -7.80 11.86
C ALA A 122 -1.45 -8.31 11.73
N ALA A 123 -0.47 -7.69 12.40
CA ALA A 123 0.95 -7.98 12.23
C ALA A 123 1.34 -9.46 12.39
N PRO A 124 0.82 -10.22 13.38
CA PRO A 124 1.11 -11.64 13.49
C PRO A 124 0.62 -12.45 12.28
N LEU A 125 -0.55 -12.11 11.73
CA LEU A 125 -1.12 -12.76 10.55
C LEU A 125 -0.37 -12.37 9.27
N MET A 126 0.05 -11.11 9.16
CA MET A 126 0.87 -10.62 8.06
C MET A 126 2.17 -11.43 7.97
N ARG A 127 2.85 -11.61 9.11
CA ARG A 127 4.10 -12.37 9.20
C ARG A 127 3.88 -13.86 8.94
N ALA A 128 2.89 -14.46 9.59
CA ALA A 128 2.66 -15.91 9.50
C ALA A 128 2.31 -16.38 8.08
N ASN A 129 1.69 -15.52 7.27
CA ASN A 129 1.29 -15.84 5.91
C ASN A 129 2.12 -15.09 4.85
N ASP A 130 3.20 -14.43 5.27
CA ASP A 130 4.11 -13.62 4.45
C ASP A 130 3.39 -12.76 3.39
N TRP A 131 2.49 -11.87 3.84
CA TRP A 131 1.63 -11.10 2.93
C TRP A 131 2.41 -10.27 1.91
N LEU A 132 3.59 -9.75 2.27
CA LEU A 132 4.39 -8.91 1.39
C LEU A 132 5.02 -9.71 0.24
N VAL A 133 5.52 -10.92 0.53
CA VAL A 133 6.06 -11.81 -0.51
C VAL A 133 4.92 -12.44 -1.32
N ALA A 134 3.77 -12.73 -0.69
CA ALA A 134 2.61 -13.31 -1.36
C ALA A 134 2.07 -12.48 -2.53
N TYR A 135 2.33 -11.17 -2.56
CA TYR A 135 2.00 -10.35 -3.73
C TYR A 135 2.71 -10.80 -5.02
N ARG A 136 3.85 -11.50 -4.94
CA ARG A 136 4.68 -11.86 -6.10
C ARG A 136 3.96 -12.75 -7.12
N ASP A 137 3.15 -13.69 -6.63
CA ASP A 137 2.51 -14.71 -7.46
C ASP A 137 1.01 -14.44 -7.59
N VAL A 138 0.44 -14.76 -8.76
CA VAL A 138 -0.98 -14.56 -9.06
C VAL A 138 -1.87 -15.27 -8.02
N ASP A 139 -1.52 -16.49 -7.63
CA ASP A 139 -2.26 -17.24 -6.61
C ASP A 139 -2.20 -16.56 -5.24
N GLY A 140 -1.08 -15.93 -4.91
CA GLY A 140 -0.90 -15.21 -3.66
C GLY A 140 -1.76 -13.95 -3.60
N ILE A 141 -1.72 -13.12 -4.65
CA ILE A 141 -2.60 -11.94 -4.73
C ILE A 141 -4.09 -12.33 -4.80
N ALA A 142 -4.45 -13.43 -5.46
CA ALA A 142 -5.83 -13.93 -5.45
C ALA A 142 -6.31 -14.23 -4.02
N ARG A 143 -5.49 -14.90 -3.21
CA ARG A 143 -5.81 -15.17 -1.80
C ARG A 143 -5.93 -13.88 -0.98
N VAL A 144 -5.07 -12.89 -1.23
CA VAL A 144 -5.14 -11.57 -0.58
C VAL A 144 -6.46 -10.88 -0.93
N ILE A 145 -6.83 -10.81 -2.22
CA ILE A 145 -8.09 -10.21 -2.69
C ILE A 145 -9.29 -10.88 -2.01
N ASP A 146 -9.32 -12.21 -1.99
CA ASP A 146 -10.43 -12.94 -1.37
C ASP A 146 -10.49 -12.75 0.14
N ALA A 147 -9.33 -12.61 0.82
CA ALA A 147 -9.29 -12.28 2.25
C ALA A 147 -9.87 -10.87 2.50
N PHE A 148 -9.49 -9.88 1.71
CA PHE A 148 -10.09 -8.53 1.75
C PHE A 148 -11.59 -8.56 1.48
N ALA A 149 -12.04 -9.37 0.51
CA ALA A 149 -13.45 -9.50 0.16
C ALA A 149 -14.29 -10.07 1.31
N ARG A 150 -13.76 -11.07 2.03
CA ARG A 150 -14.40 -11.69 3.21
C ARG A 150 -14.51 -10.75 4.40
N HIS A 151 -13.51 -9.91 4.65
CA HIS A 151 -13.56 -8.95 5.76
C HIS A 151 -14.49 -7.75 5.51
N ARG A 152 -14.81 -7.44 4.26
CA ARG A 152 -15.76 -6.38 3.87
C ARG A 152 -17.19 -6.90 3.61
N ALA A 153 -17.50 -8.13 4.04
CA ALA A 153 -18.73 -8.85 3.72
C ALA A 153 -20.02 -8.09 4.10
N ARG A 154 -20.64 -7.49 3.08
CA ARG A 154 -22.08 -7.57 2.85
C ARG A 154 -22.29 -8.58 1.71
N ALA A 155 -23.37 -9.36 1.75
CA ALA A 155 -23.66 -10.40 0.75
C ALA A 155 -23.60 -9.84 -0.69
N GLY A 156 -23.05 -10.62 -1.63
CA GLY A 156 -22.93 -10.26 -3.05
C GLY A 156 -21.68 -9.46 -3.44
N ASN A 157 -20.55 -9.61 -2.71
CA ASN A 157 -19.35 -8.80 -2.90
C ASN A 157 -18.64 -9.09 -4.25
N PRO A 158 -18.59 -8.14 -5.20
CA PRO A 158 -17.91 -8.29 -6.50
C PRO A 158 -16.39 -8.50 -6.41
N LEU A 159 -15.77 -8.30 -5.25
CA LEU A 159 -14.33 -8.50 -5.07
C LEU A 159 -13.88 -9.96 -5.17
N LEU A 160 -14.76 -10.92 -4.87
CA LEU A 160 -14.42 -12.35 -5.01
C LEU A 160 -14.04 -12.67 -6.46
N GLY A 161 -12.93 -13.39 -6.64
CA GLY A 161 -12.39 -13.70 -7.97
C GLY A 161 -11.74 -12.50 -8.67
N GLY A 162 -11.48 -11.38 -7.97
CA GLY A 162 -10.92 -10.16 -8.56
C GLY A 162 -9.60 -10.37 -9.32
N ALA A 163 -8.85 -11.44 -9.05
CA ALA A 163 -7.67 -11.84 -9.80
C ALA A 163 -7.96 -12.14 -11.29
N GLU A 164 -9.19 -12.46 -11.66
CA GLU A 164 -9.59 -12.61 -13.07
C GLU A 164 -9.40 -11.30 -13.85
N GLU A 165 -9.63 -10.14 -13.22
CA GLU A 165 -9.40 -8.83 -13.86
C GLU A 165 -7.91 -8.60 -14.16
N LEU A 166 -7.04 -9.04 -13.23
CA LEU A 166 -5.60 -8.99 -13.39
C LEU A 166 -5.19 -9.83 -14.59
N LEU A 167 -5.63 -11.08 -14.65
CA LEU A 167 -5.29 -11.99 -15.75
C LEU A 167 -5.81 -11.49 -17.10
N ALA A 168 -7.04 -10.99 -17.14
CA ALA A 168 -7.65 -10.46 -18.37
C ALA A 168 -6.93 -9.23 -18.93
N ASN A 169 -6.28 -8.43 -18.07
CA ASN A 169 -5.64 -7.17 -18.45
C ASN A 169 -4.14 -7.12 -18.15
N TYR A 170 -3.50 -8.26 -17.89
CA TYR A 170 -2.19 -8.35 -17.23
C TYR A 170 -1.13 -7.46 -17.89
N ALA A 171 -0.88 -7.67 -19.19
CA ALA A 171 0.15 -6.94 -19.92
C ALA A 171 -0.12 -5.42 -19.97
N ALA A 172 -1.39 -5.02 -20.04
CA ALA A 172 -1.76 -3.61 -20.12
C ALA A 172 -1.66 -2.91 -18.76
N LEU A 173 -2.08 -3.59 -17.68
CA LEU A 173 -1.89 -3.10 -16.31
C LEU A 173 -0.41 -3.04 -15.93
N GLU A 174 0.37 -4.03 -16.35
CA GLU A 174 1.82 -4.07 -16.12
C GLU A 174 2.53 -2.92 -16.83
N ALA A 175 2.17 -2.62 -18.08
CA ALA A 175 2.72 -1.49 -18.82
C ALA A 175 2.36 -0.15 -18.14
N ASP A 176 1.11 0.01 -17.71
CA ASP A 176 0.67 1.22 -16.97
C ASP A 176 1.47 1.35 -15.65
N PHE A 177 1.70 0.26 -14.93
CA PHE A 177 2.52 0.22 -13.71
C PHE A 177 3.97 0.64 -13.97
N PHE A 178 4.64 0.06 -14.98
CA PHE A 178 6.03 0.39 -15.29
C PHE A 178 6.22 1.86 -15.69
N ALA A 179 5.21 2.47 -16.33
CA ALA A 179 5.23 3.89 -16.65
C ALA A 179 4.92 4.78 -15.42
N PHE A 180 4.07 4.30 -14.51
CA PHE A 180 3.63 5.05 -13.32
C PHE A 180 4.63 5.00 -12.16
N TYR A 181 5.13 3.81 -11.80
CA TYR A 181 5.85 3.60 -10.55
C TYR A 181 7.09 4.49 -10.36
N PRO A 182 7.95 4.72 -11.38
CA PRO A 182 9.08 5.63 -11.24
C PRO A 182 8.67 7.07 -10.89
N GLN A 183 7.52 7.53 -11.40
CA GLN A 183 7.00 8.87 -11.12
C GLN A 183 6.49 8.97 -9.68
N LEU A 184 5.78 7.93 -9.21
CA LEU A 184 5.36 7.83 -7.83
C LEU A 184 6.56 7.79 -6.86
N ALA A 185 7.59 7.02 -7.20
CA ALA A 185 8.80 6.92 -6.39
C ALA A 185 9.51 8.27 -6.27
N ALA A 186 9.61 9.02 -7.37
CA ALA A 186 10.16 10.37 -7.36
C ALA A 186 9.33 11.33 -6.50
N GLU A 187 7.99 11.30 -6.59
CA GLU A 187 7.11 12.13 -5.76
C GLU A 187 7.24 11.79 -4.27
N ALA A 188 7.30 10.50 -3.91
CA ALA A 188 7.45 10.06 -2.53
C ALA A 188 8.80 10.49 -1.93
N ALA A 189 9.89 10.35 -2.70
CA ALA A 189 11.21 10.84 -2.32
C ALA A 189 11.22 12.37 -2.15
N ALA A 190 10.65 13.10 -3.11
CA ALA A 190 10.56 14.56 -3.06
C ALA A 190 9.73 15.05 -1.86
N PHE A 191 8.64 14.35 -1.51
CA PHE A 191 7.85 14.67 -0.32
C PHE A 191 8.64 14.44 0.97
N SER A 192 9.34 13.31 1.07
CA SER A 192 10.13 12.94 2.25
C SER A 192 11.33 13.86 2.49
N ALA A 193 11.88 14.44 1.42
CA ALA A 193 12.97 15.41 1.50
C ALA A 193 12.54 16.82 1.94
N ARG A 194 11.23 17.11 2.06
CA ARG A 194 10.76 18.45 2.46
C ARG A 194 11.05 18.69 3.95
N PRO A 195 11.55 19.89 4.30
CA PRO A 195 11.67 20.28 5.70
C PRO A 195 10.30 20.24 6.40
N ALA A 196 10.25 19.71 7.62
CA ALA A 196 9.01 19.52 8.40
C ALA A 196 8.15 20.78 8.55
N ALA A 197 8.76 21.98 8.49
CA ALA A 197 8.07 23.27 8.56
C ALA A 197 7.14 23.58 7.36
N ALA A 198 7.31 22.90 6.22
CA ALA A 198 6.50 23.12 5.02
C ALA A 198 5.26 22.20 4.91
N ALA A 199 5.21 21.11 5.70
CA ALA A 199 4.15 20.09 5.61
C ALA A 199 2.87 20.46 6.41
N THR A 200 2.98 21.32 7.41
CA THR A 200 1.85 21.74 8.28
C THR A 200 0.90 22.75 7.63
N ALA A 201 1.27 23.36 6.50
CA ALA A 201 0.43 24.34 5.81
C ALA A 201 -0.77 23.73 5.04
N ARG A 202 -0.98 22.41 5.10
CA ARG A 202 -2.04 21.72 4.34
C ARG A 202 -2.89 20.73 5.15
N ALA A 203 -2.96 20.89 6.47
CA ALA A 203 -4.02 20.23 7.23
C ALA A 203 -5.39 20.86 6.85
N PRO A 204 -6.40 20.07 6.50
CA PRO A 204 -7.73 20.61 6.20
C PRO A 204 -8.29 21.28 7.46
N ARG A 205 -8.78 22.52 7.32
CA ARG A 205 -9.52 23.21 8.38
C ARG A 205 -10.74 22.36 8.77
N PRO A 206 -11.04 22.20 10.07
CA PRO A 206 -12.29 21.57 10.47
C PRO A 206 -13.46 22.41 9.96
N THR A 207 -14.41 21.74 9.33
CA THR A 207 -15.76 22.26 9.04
C THR A 207 -16.55 22.46 10.31
#